data_AF-A0A9D4WYR4-F1
#
_entry.id   AF-A0A9D4WYR4-F1
#
_cell.length_a   1.000
_cell.length_b   1.000
_cell.length_c   1.000
_cell.angle_alpha   90.00
_cell.angle_beta   90.00
_cell.angle_gamma   90.00
#
_symmetry.space_group_name_H-M   'P 1'
#
loop_
_entity.id
_entity.type
_entity.pdbx_description
1 polymer ?
#
loop_
_entity_poly.entity_id
_entity_poly.type
_entity_poly.pdbx_seq_one_letter_code
_entity_poly.pdbx_strand_id
1 'polypeptide(L)'
;SLSLSFNSIKMHSFGYRANALFTFAVTILAFICAIASFTDTLNSPSPTVEVKVLNINWFQKQPNGNDEVSLTLNISTDLQTLFTWNTKQVFVFLTAEYVTPKHALNQISLWDGIIQSKEHSKFTITTSNKYRFIDQQFARKRI
;
A
#
# COMPACT_ATOMS: atom_id res chain seq x y z
N SER A 1 -47.36 40.36 -40.72
CA SER A 1 -47.42 39.73 -39.38
C SER A 1 -46.36 38.64 -39.31
N LEU A 2 -45.76 38.41 -38.15
CA LEU A 2 -44.57 37.57 -37.88
C LEU A 2 -43.20 38.18 -38.26
N SER A 3 -42.61 38.89 -37.30
CA SER A 3 -41.15 38.85 -37.12
C SER A 3 -40.85 38.78 -35.62
N LEU A 4 -40.33 37.62 -35.22
CA LEU A 4 -39.34 37.44 -34.16
C LEU A 4 -39.57 38.20 -32.84
N SER A 5 -40.41 37.63 -31.98
CA SER A 5 -40.20 37.75 -30.53
C SER A 5 -39.50 36.47 -30.04
N PHE A 6 -38.24 36.30 -30.45
CA PHE A 6 -37.32 35.48 -29.67
C PHE A 6 -36.98 36.34 -28.43
N ASN A 7 -37.81 36.21 -27.40
CA ASN A 7 -37.49 36.69 -26.07
C ASN A 7 -36.15 36.07 -25.68
N SER A 8 -35.07 36.83 -25.87
CA SER A 8 -33.78 36.58 -25.25
C SER A 8 -33.98 36.75 -23.75
N ILE A 9 -34.44 35.67 -23.10
CA ILE A 9 -34.53 35.60 -21.64
C ILE A 9 -33.09 35.62 -21.15
N LYS A 10 -32.66 36.82 -20.71
CA LYS A 10 -31.35 37.13 -20.17
C LYS A 10 -30.85 36.02 -19.24
N MET A 11 -29.90 35.23 -19.72
CA MET A 11 -29.04 34.33 -18.95
C MET A 11 -28.02 35.13 -18.13
N HIS A 12 -28.48 36.04 -17.27
CA HIS A 12 -27.65 36.77 -16.31
C HIS A 12 -27.93 36.34 -14.86
N SER A 13 -28.90 35.44 -14.64
CA SER A 13 -29.21 34.89 -13.30
C SER A 13 -28.77 33.43 -13.18
N PHE A 14 -28.98 32.63 -14.22
CA PHE A 14 -28.61 31.21 -14.22
C PHE A 14 -27.09 30.99 -14.19
N GLY A 15 -26.32 31.72 -15.01
CA GLY A 15 -24.86 31.63 -15.04
C GLY A 15 -24.19 32.05 -13.72
N TYR A 16 -24.69 33.11 -13.06
CA TYR A 16 -24.15 33.56 -11.77
C TYR A 16 -24.47 32.60 -10.63
N ARG A 17 -25.68 32.00 -10.61
CA ARG A 17 -26.04 30.96 -9.65
C ARG A 17 -25.23 29.69 -9.85
N ALA A 18 -25.00 29.29 -11.11
CA ALA A 18 -24.15 28.15 -11.44
C ALA A 18 -22.70 28.41 -11.04
N ASN A 19 -22.17 29.62 -11.30
CA ASN A 19 -20.84 30.01 -10.88
C ASN A 19 -20.71 30.02 -9.35
N ALA A 20 -21.69 30.54 -8.61
CA ALA A 20 -21.69 30.51 -7.15
C ALA A 20 -21.66 29.08 -6.60
N LEU A 21 -22.48 28.18 -7.16
CA LEU A 21 -22.48 26.76 -6.78
C LEU A 21 -21.14 26.08 -7.11
N PHE A 22 -20.59 26.37 -8.28
CA PHE A 22 -19.32 25.83 -8.73
C PHE A 22 -18.16 26.29 -7.84
N THR A 23 -18.04 27.59 -7.59
CA THR A 23 -17.02 28.15 -6.68
C THR A 23 -17.19 27.58 -5.27
N PHE A 24 -18.41 27.46 -4.77
CA PHE A 24 -18.67 26.84 -3.47
C PHE A 24 -18.18 25.38 -3.40
N ALA A 25 -18.51 24.56 -4.41
CA ALA A 25 -18.04 23.18 -4.50
C ALA A 25 -16.50 23.10 -4.56
N VAL A 26 -15.86 23.96 -5.36
CA VAL A 26 -14.39 24.03 -5.46
C VAL A 26 -13.75 24.48 -4.15
N THR A 27 -14.35 25.42 -3.41
CA THR A 27 -13.82 25.86 -2.12
C THR A 27 -13.92 24.78 -1.05
N ILE A 28 -15.02 24.01 -1.00
CA ILE A 28 -15.15 22.87 -0.08
C ILE A 28 -14.11 21.81 -0.42
N LEU A 29 -13.94 21.49 -1.71
CA LEU A 29 -12.96 20.52 -2.15
C LEU A 29 -11.54 20.96 -1.78
N ALA A 30 -11.18 22.21 -2.05
CA ALA A 30 -9.87 22.77 -1.69
C ALA A 30 -9.62 22.72 -0.18
N PHE A 31 -10.65 22.98 0.64
CA PHE A 31 -10.56 22.92 2.09
C PHE A 31 -10.35 21.49 2.61
N ILE A 32 -11.11 20.51 2.07
CA ILE A 32 -10.93 19.09 2.41
C ILE A 32 -9.53 18.62 1.98
N CYS A 33 -9.07 18.99 0.78
CA CYS A 33 -7.72 18.68 0.32
C CYS A 33 -6.64 19.27 1.22
N ALA A 34 -6.80 20.52 1.66
CA ALA A 34 -5.85 21.17 2.57
C ALA A 34 -5.78 20.46 3.93
N ILE A 35 -6.93 20.12 4.52
CA ILE A 35 -6.98 19.34 5.78
C ILE A 35 -6.35 17.96 5.59
N ALA A 36 -6.61 17.32 4.46
CA ALA A 36 -6.07 16.01 4.16
C ALA A 36 -4.54 16.04 4.10
N SER A 37 -3.97 16.95 3.30
CA SER A 37 -2.53 17.13 3.19
C SER A 37 -1.88 17.52 4.52
N PHE A 38 -2.52 18.40 5.29
CA PHE A 38 -2.01 18.81 6.59
C PHE A 38 -1.96 17.62 7.58
N THR A 39 -3.00 16.79 7.58
CA THR A 39 -3.06 15.61 8.43
C THR A 39 -2.00 14.57 8.04
N ASP A 40 -1.75 14.39 6.74
CA ASP A 40 -0.70 13.49 6.26
C ASP A 40 0.70 14.01 6.63
N THR A 41 0.94 15.32 6.63
CA THR A 41 2.22 15.90 7.06
C THR A 41 2.50 15.79 8.55
N LEU A 42 1.45 15.71 9.40
CA LEU A 42 1.60 15.58 10.85
C LEU A 42 1.67 14.11 11.32
N ASN A 43 1.19 13.17 10.51
CA ASN A 43 1.34 11.75 10.79
C ASN A 43 2.76 11.31 10.46
N SER A 44 3.65 11.28 11.46
CA SER A 44 4.94 10.61 11.35
C SER A 44 4.77 9.13 11.71
N PRO A 45 4.76 8.20 10.74
CA PRO A 45 4.58 6.79 11.04
C PRO A 45 5.85 6.23 11.70
N SER A 46 5.71 5.73 12.93
CA SER A 46 6.75 4.94 13.61
C SER A 46 6.28 3.50 13.78
N PRO A 47 6.25 2.68 12.70
CA PRO A 47 5.90 1.27 12.81
C PRO A 47 7.02 0.51 13.52
N THR A 48 6.65 -0.42 14.41
CA THR A 48 7.63 -1.31 15.06
C THR A 48 7.50 -2.69 14.46
N VAL A 49 8.61 -3.24 13.97
CA VAL A 49 8.64 -4.57 13.35
C VAL A 49 9.75 -5.38 14.00
N GLU A 50 9.38 -6.49 14.61
CA GLU A 50 10.31 -7.45 15.21
C GLU A 50 10.13 -8.80 14.52
N VAL A 51 11.15 -9.23 13.77
CA VAL A 51 11.15 -10.53 13.08
C VAL A 51 12.16 -11.43 13.75
N LYS A 52 11.68 -12.56 14.28
CA LYS A 52 12.52 -13.61 14.88
C LYS A 52 12.44 -14.88 14.04
N VAL A 53 13.59 -15.41 13.67
CA VAL A 53 13.66 -16.74 13.07
C VAL A 53 13.60 -17.75 14.21
N LEU A 54 12.51 -18.51 14.31
CA LEU A 54 12.32 -19.47 15.42
C LEU A 54 13.01 -20.80 15.14
N ASN A 55 12.86 -21.32 13.93
CA ASN A 55 13.40 -22.62 13.59
C ASN A 55 13.70 -22.71 12.09
N ILE A 56 14.78 -23.38 11.77
CA ILE A 56 15.09 -23.76 10.40
C ILE A 56 14.77 -25.25 10.27
N ASN A 57 13.57 -25.54 9.76
CA ASN A 57 13.03 -26.89 9.81
C ASN A 57 13.77 -27.82 8.84
N TRP A 58 14.13 -27.34 7.65
CA TRP A 58 14.72 -28.18 6.63
C TRP A 58 15.50 -27.38 5.58
N PHE A 59 16.71 -27.84 5.26
CA PHE A 59 17.48 -27.46 4.07
C PHE A 59 17.64 -28.71 3.20
N GLN A 60 16.86 -28.84 2.12
CA GLN A 60 17.06 -29.93 1.17
C GLN A 60 17.36 -29.37 -0.21
N LYS A 61 18.57 -29.70 -0.68
CA LYS A 61 18.95 -29.50 -2.07
C LYS A 61 18.28 -30.59 -2.89
N GLN A 62 17.25 -30.23 -3.66
CA GLN A 62 16.63 -31.21 -4.56
C GLN A 62 17.61 -31.59 -5.67
N PRO A 63 17.60 -32.85 -6.12
CA PRO A 63 18.43 -33.31 -7.25
C PRO A 63 18.18 -32.52 -8.54
N ASN A 64 17.05 -31.80 -8.64
CA ASN A 64 16.67 -30.97 -9.78
C ASN A 64 17.27 -29.55 -9.74
N GLY A 65 18.16 -29.23 -8.78
CA GLY A 65 18.85 -27.94 -8.70
C GLY A 65 18.10 -26.83 -7.97
N ASN A 66 16.93 -27.13 -7.40
CA ASN A 66 16.19 -26.20 -6.55
C ASN A 66 16.53 -26.45 -5.07
N ASP A 67 16.88 -25.40 -4.34
CA ASP A 67 17.08 -25.47 -2.90
C ASP A 67 15.75 -25.16 -2.20
N GLU A 68 15.19 -26.16 -1.51
CA GLU A 68 14.03 -25.95 -0.64
C GLU A 68 14.50 -25.71 0.78
N VAL A 69 14.18 -24.52 1.29
CA VAL A 69 14.42 -24.16 2.68
C VAL A 69 13.12 -23.75 3.32
N SER A 70 12.72 -24.51 4.34
CA SER A 70 11.56 -24.19 5.17
C SER A 70 12.04 -23.49 6.44
N LEU A 71 11.80 -22.19 6.52
CA LEU A 71 12.09 -21.35 7.67
C LEU A 71 10.79 -21.08 8.42
N THR A 72 10.78 -21.29 9.73
CA THR A 72 9.70 -20.87 10.62
C THR A 72 10.03 -19.50 11.18
N LEU A 73 9.23 -18.50 10.80
CA LEU A 73 9.42 -17.10 11.16
C LEU A 73 8.33 -16.69 12.14
N ASN A 74 8.72 -15.99 13.20
CA ASN A 74 7.82 -15.30 14.11
C ASN A 74 7.93 -13.80 13.83
N ILE A 75 6.87 -13.26 13.24
CA ILE A 75 6.77 -11.87 12.85
C ILE A 75 5.84 -11.20 13.85
N SER A 76 6.40 -10.35 14.70
CA SER A 76 5.66 -9.47 15.60
C SER A 76 5.69 -8.07 15.03
N THR A 77 4.54 -7.53 14.66
CA THR A 77 4.46 -6.20 14.04
C THR A 77 3.43 -5.35 14.76
N ASP A 78 3.77 -4.07 14.92
CA ASP A 78 2.86 -3.01 15.32
C ASP A 78 2.83 -1.97 14.20
N LEU A 79 1.81 -2.08 13.36
CA LEU A 79 1.59 -1.25 12.18
C LEU A 79 0.44 -0.26 12.40
N GLN A 80 -0.03 -0.09 13.64
CA GLN A 80 -1.15 0.80 13.97
C GLN A 80 -0.91 2.25 13.52
N THR A 81 0.36 2.66 13.50
CA THR A 81 0.79 4.00 13.10
C THR A 81 0.73 4.24 11.59
N LEU A 82 0.61 3.17 10.77
CA LEU A 82 0.43 3.29 9.32
C LEU A 82 -1.04 3.50 8.91
N PHE A 83 -1.99 3.18 9.79
CA PHE A 83 -3.41 3.39 9.55
C PHE A 83 -3.83 4.81 9.93
N THR A 84 -3.89 5.69 8.93
CA THR A 84 -4.50 7.02 9.04
C THR A 84 -5.96 6.99 8.56
N TRP A 85 -6.68 8.11 8.66
CA TRP A 85 -8.05 8.26 8.15
C TRP A 85 -8.15 8.04 6.62
N ASN A 86 -7.04 8.17 5.88
CA ASN A 86 -6.97 7.98 4.43
C ASN A 86 -6.51 6.54 4.04
N THR A 87 -5.74 5.87 4.89
CA THR A 87 -5.17 4.55 4.59
C THR A 87 -6.18 3.42 4.82
N LYS A 88 -6.70 2.82 3.74
CA LYS A 88 -7.66 1.71 3.81
C LYS A 88 -7.03 0.32 3.91
N GLN A 89 -5.83 0.11 3.35
CA GLN A 89 -5.17 -1.18 3.31
C GLN A 89 -3.65 -0.99 3.37
N VAL A 90 -2.96 -1.89 4.07
CA VAL A 90 -1.49 -1.93 4.13
C VAL A 90 -1.01 -3.27 3.59
N PHE A 91 -0.14 -3.23 2.58
CA PHE A 91 0.52 -4.40 2.02
C PHE A 91 1.88 -4.57 2.69
N VAL A 92 2.11 -5.73 3.32
CA VAL A 92 3.35 -6.05 4.02
C VAL A 92 3.99 -7.23 3.33
N PHE A 93 5.28 -7.12 3.04
CA PHE A 93 6.08 -8.21 2.50
C PHE A 93 7.39 -8.31 3.24
N LEU A 94 7.84 -9.54 3.49
CA LEU A 94 9.13 -9.85 4.09
C LEU A 94 10.02 -10.42 3.00
N THR A 95 11.20 -9.82 2.81
CA THR A 95 12.19 -10.30 1.84
C THR A 95 13.51 -10.59 2.54
N ALA A 96 14.18 -11.65 2.10
CA ALA A 96 15.56 -11.94 2.44
C ALA A 96 16.46 -11.51 1.29
N GLU A 97 17.46 -10.71 1.63
CA GLU A 97 18.51 -10.31 0.70
C GLU A 97 19.79 -11.08 1.03
N TYR A 98 20.43 -11.66 0.01
CA TYR A 98 21.68 -12.38 0.14
C TYR A 98 22.62 -12.05 -1.00
N VAL A 99 23.91 -12.11 -0.71
CA VAL A 99 24.99 -11.85 -1.67
C VAL A 99 25.60 -13.18 -2.06
N THR A 100 25.80 -13.39 -3.36
CA THR A 100 26.58 -14.54 -3.87
C THR A 100 27.78 -14.04 -4.68
N PRO A 101 28.84 -14.86 -4.83
CA PRO A 101 29.99 -14.46 -5.65
C PRO A 101 29.64 -14.14 -7.11
N LYS A 102 28.52 -14.67 -7.62
CA LYS A 102 28.02 -14.40 -8.97
C LYS A 102 27.07 -13.20 -9.05
N HIS A 103 26.37 -12.87 -7.96
CA HIS A 103 25.35 -11.82 -7.93
C HIS A 103 25.44 -10.99 -6.65
N ALA A 104 25.66 -9.69 -6.82
CA ALA A 104 25.87 -8.75 -5.73
C ALA A 104 24.60 -8.49 -4.89
N LEU A 105 23.40 -8.73 -5.43
CA LEU A 105 22.14 -8.54 -4.72
C LEU A 105 21.09 -9.53 -5.25
N ASN A 106 20.80 -10.56 -4.47
CA ASN A 106 19.69 -11.47 -4.71
C ASN A 106 18.63 -11.28 -3.63
N GLN A 107 17.38 -11.07 -4.03
CA GLN A 107 16.25 -10.83 -3.13
C GLN A 107 15.20 -11.92 -3.32
N ILE A 108 14.75 -12.54 -2.23
CA ILE A 108 13.69 -13.55 -2.22
C ILE A 108 12.60 -13.09 -1.27
N SER A 109 11.34 -13.09 -1.75
CA SER A 109 10.18 -12.85 -0.90
C SER A 109 9.90 -14.09 -0.04
N LEU A 110 9.86 -13.94 1.28
CA LEU A 110 9.60 -15.04 2.23
C LEU A 110 8.11 -15.13 2.60
N TRP A 111 7.45 -13.97 2.71
CA TRP A 111 6.06 -13.87 3.16
C TRP A 111 5.43 -12.57 2.69
N ASP A 112 4.13 -12.63 2.38
CA ASP A 112 3.29 -11.50 1.99
C ASP A 112 1.96 -11.55 2.75
N GLY A 113 1.45 -10.39 3.16
CA GLY A 113 0.19 -10.26 3.86
C GLY A 113 -0.48 -8.91 3.62
N ILE A 114 -1.82 -8.92 3.59
CA ILE A 114 -2.65 -7.74 3.41
C ILE A 114 -3.39 -7.48 4.72
N ILE A 115 -3.16 -6.31 5.31
CA ILE A 115 -3.83 -5.89 6.55
C ILE A 115 -4.89 -4.86 6.18
N GLN A 116 -6.15 -5.20 6.46
CA GLN A 116 -7.30 -4.40 6.05
C GLN A 116 -7.81 -3.44 7.13
N SER A 117 -7.44 -3.63 8.40
CA SER A 117 -7.92 -2.81 9.50
C SER A 117 -6.86 -2.54 10.55
N LYS A 118 -7.00 -1.40 11.23
CA LYS A 118 -6.14 -1.00 12.35
C LYS A 118 -6.24 -1.99 13.52
N GLU A 119 -7.40 -2.59 13.75
CA GLU A 119 -7.60 -3.60 14.81
C GLU A 119 -6.74 -4.85 14.60
N HIS A 120 -6.47 -5.21 13.34
CA HIS A 120 -5.62 -6.34 12.98
C HIS A 120 -4.16 -5.94 12.69
N SER A 121 -3.78 -4.69 12.97
CA SER A 121 -2.43 -4.17 12.65
C SER A 121 -1.37 -4.45 13.73
N LYS A 122 -1.80 -4.93 14.90
CA LYS A 122 -0.92 -5.51 15.91
C LYS A 122 -1.13 -7.02 15.92
N PHE A 123 -0.18 -7.76 15.36
CA PHE A 123 -0.25 -9.20 15.33
C PHE A 123 1.12 -9.83 15.47
N THR A 124 1.08 -11.05 16.00
CA THR A 124 2.22 -11.94 16.08
C THR A 124 1.83 -13.20 15.32
N ILE A 125 2.42 -13.41 14.15
CA ILE A 125 2.18 -14.61 13.34
C ILE A 125 3.42 -15.49 13.36
N THR A 126 3.19 -16.79 13.53
CA THR A 126 4.21 -17.80 13.26
C THR A 126 3.86 -18.46 11.94
N THR A 127 4.67 -18.22 10.91
CA THR A 127 4.41 -18.71 9.56
C THR A 127 5.68 -19.31 8.97
N SER A 128 5.51 -20.35 8.16
CA SER A 128 6.59 -20.91 7.37
C SER A 128 6.76 -20.12 6.07
N ASN A 129 7.98 -20.03 5.57
CA ASN A 129 8.26 -19.40 4.27
C ASN A 129 7.34 -19.96 3.17
N LYS A 130 6.66 -19.06 2.43
CA LYS A 130 5.70 -19.38 1.37
C LYS A 130 6.37 -19.63 0.02
N TYR A 131 7.58 -19.11 -0.21
CA TYR A 131 8.26 -19.19 -1.50
C TYR A 131 9.58 -19.95 -1.43
N ARG A 132 9.84 -20.71 -2.49
CA ARG A 132 11.07 -21.50 -2.66
C ARG A 132 12.27 -20.58 -2.90
N PHE A 133 13.45 -21.00 -2.45
CA PHE A 133 14.70 -20.30 -2.76
C PHE A 133 15.10 -20.60 -4.21
N ILE A 134 14.55 -19.82 -5.12
CA ILE A 134 14.90 -19.85 -6.54
C ILE A 134 15.65 -18.54 -6.80
N ASP A 135 16.85 -18.64 -7.38
CA ASP A 135 17.65 -17.50 -7.80
C ASP A 135 16.88 -16.72 -8.88
N GLN A 136 16.02 -15.79 -8.46
CA GLN A 136 15.16 -15.02 -9.34
C GLN A 136 15.94 -13.84 -9.89
N GLN A 137 16.80 -14.09 -10.88
CA GLN A 137 17.49 -13.03 -11.61
C GLN A 137 16.53 -12.14 -12.41
N PHE A 138 15.24 -12.51 -12.56
CA PHE A 138 14.32 -11.81 -13.46
C PHE A 138 12.84 -11.91 -13.08
N ALA A 139 12.49 -11.78 -11.80
CA ALA A 139 11.08 -11.78 -11.38
C ALA A 139 10.69 -10.54 -10.58
N ARG A 140 11.03 -9.36 -11.10
CA ARG A 140 10.19 -8.17 -10.88
C ARG A 140 8.91 -8.31 -11.71
N LYS A 141 8.11 -9.35 -11.46
CA LYS A 141 6.71 -9.37 -11.91
C LYS A 141 5.97 -8.42 -10.99
N ARG A 142 5.85 -7.18 -11.49
CA ARG A 142 4.99 -6.14 -10.94
C ARG A 142 3.66 -6.76 -10.49
N ILE A 143 3.37 -6.57 -9.22
CA ILE A 143 2.02 -6.56 -8.67
C ILE A 143 1.26 -5.40 -9.32
#